data_AF-A0A7L6N6J3-F1
#
_entry.id   AF-A0A7L6N6J3-F1
#
_cell.length_a   1.000
_cell.length_b   1.000
_cell.length_c   1.000
_cell.angle_alpha   90.00
_cell.angle_beta   90.00
_cell.angle_gamma   90.00
#
_symmetry.space_group_name_H-M   'P 1'
#
loop_
_entity.id
_entity.type
_entity.pdbx_description
1 polymer ?
#
loop_
_entity_poly.entity_id
_entity_poly.type
_entity_poly.pdbx_seq_one_letter_code
_entity_poly.pdbx_strand_id
1 'polypeptide(L)'
;MARPIKRGLDYFPLAVRAFEDEKLDDLHYDYGPMAQHIYIRILMLIYANGYCLELSEKKLINKLHKVLGPKWVERTEIELAVRACVNLGLFDKDLFEEGVITSPKIQEQFIFAAKRRKEVDISKYWLLDSKTMEKLGILLSMDKKKDKKQKKQVNVNNNSVNVSKNSVNVDNNTQRKRKSKRDILIKKDKSIYGYPKMHFLTQLIIDRKYISEVDANIMKYNILFETAILDYGYENVLSGVNYLISYAKNPTPPIDDKYSFMKVSLITNLERFKKLEDKGGIKFEEWFKNGFLQVDR
;
A
#
# COMPACT_ATOMS: atom_id res chain seq x y z
N MET A 1 7.15 29.08 -2.30
CA MET A 1 5.98 28.71 -3.14
C MET A 1 5.68 27.23 -2.94
N ALA A 2 4.40 26.86 -2.79
CA ALA A 2 4.02 25.44 -2.78
C ALA A 2 4.30 24.82 -4.15
N ARG A 3 4.87 23.61 -4.19
CA ARG A 3 5.12 22.90 -5.45
C ARG A 3 3.76 22.55 -6.06
N PRO A 4 3.50 22.87 -7.34
CA PRO A 4 2.29 22.44 -8.02
C PRO A 4 2.12 20.92 -7.92
N ILE A 5 0.88 20.47 -7.68
CA ILE A 5 0.57 19.04 -7.61
C ILE A 5 0.85 18.44 -8.99
N LYS A 6 1.72 17.41 -9.02
CA LYS A 6 2.07 16.75 -10.27
C LYS A 6 0.91 15.88 -10.75
N ARG A 7 0.37 16.18 -11.93
CA ARG A 7 -0.78 15.47 -12.52
C ARG A 7 -0.43 14.02 -12.89
N GLY A 8 0.56 13.81 -13.76
CA GLY A 8 0.98 12.46 -14.18
C GLY A 8 2.10 11.82 -13.35
N LEU A 9 2.58 10.68 -13.80
CA LEU A 9 3.64 9.86 -13.21
C LEU A 9 5.03 10.27 -13.77
N ASP A 10 6.11 10.02 -13.01
CA ASP A 10 7.49 10.11 -13.53
C ASP A 10 7.92 8.80 -14.21
N TYR A 11 7.32 7.70 -13.77
CA TYR A 11 7.52 6.34 -14.24
C TYR A 11 6.18 5.62 -14.11
N PHE A 12 5.89 4.69 -15.02
CA PHE A 12 4.73 3.82 -14.90
C PHE A 12 5.22 2.36 -14.84
N PRO A 13 4.56 1.48 -14.08
CA PRO A 13 4.86 0.06 -14.11
C PRO A 13 4.50 -0.49 -15.50
N LEU A 14 5.29 -1.40 -16.06
CA LEU A 14 4.89 -2.21 -17.21
C LEU A 14 5.08 -3.67 -16.80
N ALA A 15 4.09 -4.51 -17.06
CA ALA A 15 4.19 -5.92 -16.70
C ALA A 15 5.34 -6.58 -17.48
N VAL A 16 6.08 -7.48 -16.83
CA VAL A 16 7.17 -8.23 -17.48
C VAL A 16 6.63 -9.04 -18.68
N ARG A 17 5.40 -9.56 -18.53
CA ARG A 17 4.66 -10.32 -19.54
C ARG A 17 3.70 -9.44 -20.35
N ALA A 18 3.95 -8.13 -20.46
CA ALA A 18 3.01 -7.22 -21.15
C ALA A 18 2.77 -7.62 -22.61
N PHE A 19 3.80 -8.13 -23.30
CA PHE A 19 3.68 -8.59 -24.69
C PHE A 19 3.08 -9.99 -24.85
N GLU A 20 2.78 -10.69 -23.75
CA GLU A 20 2.05 -11.97 -23.78
C GLU A 20 0.53 -11.76 -23.62
N ASP A 21 0.08 -10.51 -23.49
CA ASP A 21 -1.34 -10.16 -23.46
C ASP A 21 -1.94 -10.35 -24.87
N GLU A 22 -3.03 -11.10 -24.97
CA GLU A 22 -3.68 -11.49 -26.24
C GLU A 22 -3.85 -10.30 -27.19
N LYS A 23 -4.33 -9.15 -26.70
CA LYS A 23 -4.52 -7.95 -27.53
C LYS A 23 -3.22 -7.34 -28.04
N LEU A 24 -2.13 -7.45 -27.27
CA LEU A 24 -0.81 -6.97 -27.68
C LEU A 24 -0.10 -7.96 -28.60
N ASP A 25 -0.40 -9.24 -28.47
CA ASP A 25 0.06 -10.29 -29.37
C ASP A 25 -0.65 -10.18 -30.73
N ASP A 26 -1.98 -10.00 -30.75
CA ASP A 26 -2.75 -9.73 -31.98
C ASP A 26 -2.25 -8.44 -32.68
N LEU A 27 -2.00 -7.37 -31.91
CA LEU A 27 -1.45 -6.13 -32.45
C LEU A 27 -0.07 -6.36 -33.10
N HIS A 28 0.75 -7.24 -32.51
CA HIS A 28 2.05 -7.60 -33.07
C HIS A 28 1.91 -8.41 -34.35
N TYR A 29 1.04 -9.42 -34.33
CA TYR A 29 0.85 -10.35 -35.42
C TYR A 29 0.32 -9.64 -36.67
N ASP A 30 -0.70 -8.80 -36.51
CA ASP A 30 -1.38 -8.13 -37.63
C ASP A 30 -0.71 -6.83 -38.09
N TYR A 31 -0.06 -6.09 -37.18
CA TYR A 31 0.46 -4.73 -37.45
C TYR A 31 1.96 -4.57 -37.15
N GLY A 32 2.63 -5.64 -36.71
CA GLY A 32 4.06 -5.68 -36.48
C GLY A 32 4.54 -5.07 -35.16
N PRO A 33 5.84 -5.24 -34.84
CA PRO A 33 6.43 -4.78 -33.57
C PRO A 33 6.40 -3.25 -33.40
N MET A 34 6.37 -2.49 -34.50
CA MET A 34 6.27 -1.03 -34.43
C MET A 34 4.93 -0.59 -33.83
N ALA A 35 3.84 -1.33 -34.07
CA ALA A 35 2.54 -1.04 -33.48
C ALA A 35 2.55 -1.22 -31.95
N GLN A 36 3.20 -2.26 -31.44
CA GLN A 36 3.44 -2.43 -30.00
C GLN A 36 4.27 -1.28 -29.40
N HIS A 37 5.32 -0.83 -30.12
CA HIS A 37 6.11 0.33 -29.70
C HIS A 37 5.26 1.60 -29.62
N ILE A 38 4.41 1.84 -30.62
CA ILE A 38 3.48 2.96 -30.66
C ILE A 38 2.51 2.90 -29.47
N TYR A 39 1.95 1.73 -29.16
CA TYR A 39 1.11 1.55 -27.98
C TYR A 39 1.83 1.97 -26.68
N ILE A 40 3.07 1.52 -26.46
CA ILE A 40 3.86 1.91 -25.30
C ILE A 40 4.12 3.41 -25.27
N ARG A 41 4.41 4.04 -26.42
CA ARG A 41 4.57 5.50 -26.51
C ARG A 41 3.30 6.24 -26.13
N ILE A 42 2.13 5.73 -26.50
CA ILE A 42 0.85 6.31 -26.10
C ILE A 42 0.62 6.16 -24.59
N LEU A 43 0.92 5.00 -24.00
CA LEU A 43 0.88 4.82 -22.54
C LEU A 43 1.76 5.82 -21.81
N MET A 44 2.98 6.08 -22.29
CA MET A 44 3.86 7.10 -21.74
C MET A 44 3.21 8.49 -21.76
N LEU A 45 2.55 8.86 -22.86
CA LEU A 45 1.86 10.15 -22.99
C LEU A 45 0.66 10.25 -22.04
N ILE A 46 -0.12 9.18 -21.90
CA ILE A 46 -1.25 9.13 -20.97
C ILE A 46 -0.76 9.29 -19.53
N TYR A 47 0.20 8.45 -19.10
CA TYR A 47 0.67 8.46 -17.73
C TYR A 47 1.44 9.72 -17.35
N ALA A 48 2.09 10.40 -18.30
CA ALA A 48 2.66 11.74 -18.07
C ALA A 48 1.58 12.79 -17.75
N ASN A 49 0.33 12.55 -18.15
CA ASN A 49 -0.81 13.47 -18.02
C ASN A 49 -1.88 13.01 -17.02
N GLY A 50 -1.83 11.78 -16.50
CA GLY A 50 -2.79 11.25 -15.53
C GLY A 50 -3.22 9.83 -15.89
N TYR A 51 -4.53 9.58 -15.84
CA TYR A 51 -5.15 8.31 -16.22
C TYR A 51 -5.78 8.33 -17.63
N CYS A 52 -5.84 9.51 -18.26
CA CYS A 52 -6.35 9.71 -19.61
C CYS A 52 -5.56 10.82 -20.32
N LEU A 53 -5.64 10.83 -21.64
CA LEU A 53 -5.05 11.87 -22.48
C LEU A 53 -6.14 12.50 -23.36
N GLU A 54 -6.48 13.76 -23.06
CA GLU A 54 -7.33 14.58 -23.94
C GLU A 54 -6.49 15.09 -25.13
N LEU A 55 -6.57 14.37 -26.25
CA LEU A 55 -5.86 14.70 -27.48
C LEU A 55 -6.54 14.03 -28.67
N SER A 56 -6.98 14.83 -29.64
CA SER A 56 -7.61 14.29 -30.86
C SER A 56 -6.66 13.36 -31.64
N GLU A 57 -7.23 12.37 -32.33
CA GLU A 57 -6.50 11.39 -33.16
C GLU A 57 -5.45 12.07 -34.05
N LYS A 58 -5.85 13.10 -34.82
CA LYS A 58 -4.95 13.87 -35.69
C LYS A 58 -3.76 14.48 -34.93
N LYS A 59 -3.99 15.03 -33.73
CA LYS A 59 -2.92 15.61 -32.90
C LYS A 59 -2.02 14.52 -32.32
N LEU A 60 -2.58 13.38 -31.92
CA LEU A 60 -1.83 12.22 -31.44
C LEU A 60 -0.88 11.70 -32.52
N ILE A 61 -1.40 11.40 -33.71
CA ILE A 61 -0.61 10.92 -34.86
C ILE A 61 0.51 11.90 -35.19
N ASN A 62 0.20 13.20 -35.29
CA ASN A 62 1.21 14.21 -35.59
C ASN A 62 2.31 14.28 -34.51
N LYS A 63 1.95 14.07 -33.24
CA LYS A 63 2.91 14.03 -32.14
C LYS A 63 3.79 12.79 -32.21
N LEU A 64 3.20 11.62 -32.47
CA LEU A 64 3.93 10.36 -32.61
C LEU A 64 4.87 10.41 -33.82
N HIS A 65 4.41 10.89 -34.97
CA HIS A 65 5.22 11.00 -36.19
C HIS A 65 6.45 11.90 -35.99
N LYS A 66 6.30 13.01 -35.26
CA LYS A 66 7.43 13.88 -34.90
C LYS A 66 8.44 13.18 -33.97
N VAL A 67 7.97 12.38 -33.02
CA VAL A 67 8.82 11.73 -32.00
C VAL A 67 9.52 10.49 -32.55
N LEU A 68 8.83 9.71 -33.38
CA LEU A 68 9.38 8.51 -34.02
C LEU A 68 10.31 8.86 -35.19
N GLY A 69 10.13 10.05 -35.75
CA GLY A 69 10.94 10.55 -36.85
C GLY A 69 10.32 10.17 -38.19
N PRO A 70 9.93 11.15 -39.02
CA PRO A 70 9.29 10.91 -40.33
C PRO A 70 10.12 10.09 -41.31
N LYS A 71 11.43 9.96 -41.07
CA LYS A 71 12.35 9.15 -41.87
C LYS A 71 12.22 7.64 -41.59
N TRP A 72 11.75 7.28 -40.39
CA TRP A 72 11.81 5.90 -39.88
C TRP A 72 10.45 5.22 -39.86
N VAL A 73 9.38 5.99 -39.71
CA VAL A 73 8.02 5.48 -39.59
C VAL A 73 7.10 6.36 -40.40
N GLU A 74 6.34 5.76 -41.31
CA GLU A 74 5.40 6.51 -42.13
C GLU A 74 4.19 6.95 -41.30
N ARG A 75 3.58 8.06 -41.68
CA ARG A 75 2.39 8.57 -41.00
C ARG A 75 1.20 7.59 -41.08
N THR A 76 1.08 6.88 -42.20
CA THR A 76 0.07 5.84 -42.47
C THR A 76 0.22 4.64 -41.53
N GLU A 77 1.45 4.19 -41.27
CA GLU A 77 1.73 3.12 -40.29
C GLU A 77 1.28 3.51 -38.88
N ILE A 78 1.51 4.77 -38.48
CA ILE A 78 1.07 5.29 -37.18
C ILE A 78 -0.46 5.35 -37.12
N GLU A 79 -1.11 5.81 -38.18
CA GLU A 79 -2.57 5.85 -38.31
C GLU A 79 -3.18 4.46 -38.15
N LEU A 80 -2.64 3.46 -38.85
CA LEU A 80 -3.07 2.07 -38.74
C LEU A 80 -2.87 1.52 -37.34
N ALA A 81 -1.70 1.69 -36.74
CA ALA A 81 -1.40 1.19 -35.40
C ALA A 81 -2.30 1.82 -34.31
N VAL A 82 -2.56 3.14 -34.37
CA VAL A 82 -3.44 3.81 -33.41
C VAL A 82 -4.86 3.25 -33.51
N ARG A 83 -5.39 3.10 -34.73
CA ARG A 83 -6.73 2.55 -34.95
C ARG A 83 -6.83 1.08 -34.56
N ALA A 84 -5.79 0.30 -34.82
CA ALA A 84 -5.70 -1.09 -34.36
C ALA A 84 -5.79 -1.19 -32.84
N CYS A 85 -5.13 -0.31 -32.09
CA CYS A 85 -5.24 -0.28 -30.63
C CYS A 85 -6.67 -0.03 -30.15
N VAL A 86 -7.43 0.80 -30.86
CA VAL A 86 -8.84 1.06 -30.54
C VAL A 86 -9.70 -0.17 -30.89
N ASN A 87 -9.50 -0.76 -32.07
CA ASN A 87 -10.26 -1.92 -32.54
C ASN A 87 -10.05 -3.17 -31.67
N LEU A 88 -8.82 -3.40 -31.20
CA LEU A 88 -8.48 -4.49 -30.28
C LEU A 88 -8.90 -4.19 -28.83
N GLY A 89 -9.49 -3.01 -28.57
CA GLY A 89 -9.93 -2.61 -27.24
C GLY A 89 -8.78 -2.43 -26.23
N LEU A 90 -7.60 -2.02 -26.72
CA LEU A 90 -6.52 -1.50 -25.86
C LEU A 90 -6.85 -0.09 -25.37
N PHE A 91 -7.64 0.65 -26.18
CA PHE A 91 -8.26 1.93 -25.83
C PHE A 91 -9.79 1.83 -25.95
N ASP A 92 -10.48 2.62 -25.12
CA ASP A 92 -11.93 2.76 -25.17
C ASP A 92 -12.34 3.50 -26.46
N LYS A 93 -13.25 2.89 -27.23
CA LYS A 93 -13.62 3.39 -28.56
C LYS A 93 -14.42 4.68 -28.49
N ASP A 94 -15.44 4.73 -27.65
CA ASP A 94 -16.36 5.86 -27.55
C ASP A 94 -15.61 7.11 -27.08
N LEU A 95 -14.77 6.97 -26.04
CA LEU A 95 -13.92 8.07 -25.58
C LEU A 95 -12.87 8.46 -26.62
N PHE A 96 -12.31 7.52 -27.37
CA PHE A 96 -11.33 7.82 -28.41
C PHE A 96 -11.93 8.70 -29.51
N GLU A 97 -13.17 8.42 -29.91
CA GLU A 97 -13.93 9.24 -30.87
C GLU A 97 -14.20 10.66 -30.34
N GLU A 98 -14.38 10.82 -29.03
CA GLU A 98 -14.45 12.13 -28.34
C GLU A 98 -13.09 12.84 -28.16
N GLY A 99 -11.99 12.22 -28.61
CA GLY A 99 -10.64 12.76 -28.49
C GLY A 99 -10.01 12.53 -27.11
N VAL A 100 -10.43 11.50 -26.40
CA VAL A 100 -9.91 11.09 -25.10
C VAL A 100 -9.35 9.67 -25.17
N ILE A 101 -8.06 9.51 -24.88
CA ILE A 101 -7.39 8.21 -24.97
C ILE A 101 -7.20 7.65 -23.56
N THR A 102 -7.90 6.56 -23.25
CA THR A 102 -7.83 5.83 -21.99
C THR A 102 -8.45 4.42 -22.16
N SER A 103 -8.40 3.61 -21.12
CA SER A 103 -9.13 2.33 -21.01
C SER A 103 -9.27 1.95 -19.53
N PRO A 104 -10.16 1.01 -19.15
CA PRO A 104 -10.30 0.58 -17.76
C PRO A 104 -8.96 0.11 -17.16
N LYS A 105 -8.22 -0.73 -17.89
CA LYS A 105 -6.89 -1.25 -17.46
C LYS A 105 -5.88 -0.11 -17.22
N ILE A 106 -5.89 0.91 -18.08
CA ILE A 106 -5.03 2.09 -17.92
C ILE A 106 -5.37 2.86 -16.65
N GLN A 107 -6.66 3.06 -16.38
CA GLN A 107 -7.14 3.77 -15.20
C GLN A 107 -6.82 3.00 -13.91
N GLU A 108 -7.06 1.69 -13.87
CA GLU A 108 -6.71 0.83 -12.72
C GLU A 108 -5.22 0.94 -12.38
N GLN A 109 -4.37 0.81 -13.40
CA GLN A 109 -2.93 0.86 -13.25
C GLN A 109 -2.44 2.25 -12.82
N PHE A 110 -3.06 3.32 -13.32
CA PHE A 110 -2.77 4.68 -12.84
C PHE A 110 -3.08 4.82 -11.36
N ILE A 111 -4.27 4.38 -10.91
CA ILE A 111 -4.67 4.46 -9.51
C ILE A 111 -3.73 3.64 -8.63
N PHE A 112 -3.39 2.43 -9.05
CA PHE A 112 -2.45 1.59 -8.31
C PHE A 112 -1.10 2.31 -8.12
N ALA A 113 -0.58 2.93 -9.19
CA ALA A 113 0.66 3.71 -9.13
C ALA A 113 0.51 5.03 -8.33
N ALA A 114 -0.67 5.64 -8.35
CA ALA A 114 -0.98 6.92 -7.71
C ALA A 114 -1.51 6.79 -6.27
N LYS A 115 -1.68 5.56 -5.74
CA LYS A 115 -2.33 5.26 -4.45
C LYS A 115 -1.79 6.03 -3.23
N ARG A 116 -0.53 6.47 -3.27
CA ARG A 116 0.09 7.27 -2.19
C ARG A 116 -0.22 8.77 -2.25
N ARG A 117 -0.89 9.25 -3.31
CA ARG A 117 -1.27 10.66 -3.46
C ARG A 117 -2.52 10.92 -2.62
N LYS A 118 -2.52 12.03 -1.88
CA LYS A 118 -3.62 12.41 -0.98
C LYS A 118 -4.93 12.66 -1.72
N GLU A 119 -4.84 13.21 -2.93
CA GLU A 119 -5.97 13.50 -3.80
C GLU A 119 -5.56 13.22 -5.25
N VAL A 120 -6.39 12.44 -5.94
CA VAL A 120 -6.33 12.26 -7.38
C VAL A 120 -7.68 12.76 -7.89
N ASP A 121 -7.66 13.81 -8.71
CA ASP A 121 -8.89 14.31 -9.34
C ASP A 121 -9.33 13.34 -10.45
N ILE A 122 -10.41 12.61 -10.19
CA ILE A 122 -10.97 11.54 -11.03
C ILE A 122 -12.32 11.99 -11.67
N SER A 123 -12.51 13.30 -11.82
CA SER A 123 -13.83 13.85 -12.18
C SER A 123 -14.30 13.62 -13.63
N LYS A 124 -13.44 13.17 -14.55
CA LYS A 124 -13.76 13.09 -15.99
C LYS A 124 -13.36 11.77 -16.63
N TYR A 125 -14.12 11.33 -17.64
CA TYR A 125 -13.78 10.20 -18.52
C TYR A 125 -13.48 8.89 -17.75
N TRP A 126 -14.20 8.69 -16.65
CA TRP A 126 -13.98 7.57 -15.75
C TRP A 126 -14.77 6.34 -16.18
N LEU A 127 -14.09 5.20 -16.31
CA LEU A 127 -14.65 3.95 -16.84
C LEU A 127 -14.79 2.85 -15.76
N LEU A 128 -14.15 3.01 -14.59
CA LEU A 128 -14.17 1.97 -13.56
C LEU A 128 -15.46 1.98 -12.74
N ASP A 129 -16.00 0.79 -12.50
CA ASP A 129 -17.18 0.61 -11.68
C ASP A 129 -16.89 0.83 -10.18
N SER A 130 -17.97 1.04 -9.41
CA SER A 130 -17.87 1.31 -7.97
C SER A 130 -17.17 0.19 -7.19
N LYS A 131 -17.36 -1.07 -7.59
CA LYS A 131 -16.72 -2.23 -6.93
C LYS A 131 -15.21 -2.22 -7.13
N THR A 132 -14.73 -1.91 -8.33
CA THR A 132 -13.30 -1.84 -8.63
C THR A 132 -12.66 -0.66 -7.90
N MET A 133 -13.37 0.46 -7.77
CA MET A 133 -12.91 1.61 -6.99
C MET A 133 -12.74 1.29 -5.49
N GLU A 134 -13.69 0.57 -4.90
CA GLU A 134 -13.59 0.12 -3.50
C GLU A 134 -12.36 -0.78 -3.30
N LYS A 135 -12.13 -1.75 -4.20
CA LYS A 135 -10.93 -2.61 -4.17
C LYS A 135 -9.64 -1.82 -4.28
N LEU A 136 -9.61 -0.77 -5.09
CA LEU A 136 -8.44 0.08 -5.27
C LEU A 136 -8.20 1.04 -4.08
N GLY A 137 -9.18 1.21 -3.20
CA GLY A 137 -9.09 2.05 -2.00
C GLY A 137 -9.08 3.54 -2.31
N ILE A 138 -9.79 3.96 -3.37
CA ILE A 138 -9.89 5.36 -3.78
C ILE A 138 -10.84 6.09 -2.82
N LEU A 139 -10.33 7.10 -2.10
CA LEU A 139 -11.18 8.12 -1.47
C LEU A 139 -11.56 9.14 -2.55
N LEU A 140 -12.79 9.06 -3.06
CA LEU A 140 -13.30 9.99 -4.06
C LEU A 140 -13.60 11.35 -3.43
N SER A 141 -12.86 12.39 -3.83
CA SER A 141 -13.34 13.77 -3.74
C SER A 141 -14.20 14.06 -4.97
N MET A 142 -15.39 13.45 -5.06
CA MET A 142 -16.36 13.84 -6.09
C MET A 142 -17.02 15.15 -5.67
N ASP A 143 -16.74 16.21 -6.43
CA ASP A 143 -17.21 17.57 -6.20
C ASP A 143 -18.74 17.64 -6.43
N LYS A 144 -19.53 17.40 -5.39
CA LYS A 144 -21.00 17.57 -5.42
C LYS A 144 -21.34 19.05 -5.46
N LYS A 145 -21.38 19.65 -6.66
CA LYS A 145 -22.06 20.94 -6.88
C LYS A 145 -23.39 20.73 -7.60
N LYS A 146 -24.46 20.62 -6.79
CA LYS A 146 -25.75 21.33 -6.91
C LYS A 146 -26.68 20.83 -5.80
N ASP A 147 -26.70 21.55 -4.68
CA ASP A 147 -27.90 22.26 -4.21
C ASP A 147 -27.66 22.85 -2.82
N LYS A 148 -27.79 24.18 -2.74
CA LYS A 148 -27.86 24.91 -1.49
C LYS A 148 -29.19 24.57 -0.81
N LYS A 149 -29.13 23.91 0.34
CA LYS A 149 -29.99 24.25 1.49
C LYS A 149 -29.34 23.77 2.78
N GLN A 150 -29.05 24.75 3.64
CA GLN A 150 -28.63 24.53 5.02
C GLN A 150 -29.69 23.72 5.77
N LYS A 151 -29.30 22.63 6.41
CA LYS A 151 -29.75 22.27 7.76
C LYS A 151 -28.60 21.59 8.51
N LYS A 152 -28.31 22.12 9.69
CA LYS A 152 -27.40 21.56 10.70
C LYS A 152 -27.96 20.25 11.25
N GLN A 153 -27.02 19.38 11.64
CA GLN A 153 -27.12 18.21 12.52
C GLN A 153 -27.92 17.01 11.99
N VAL A 154 -27.24 15.88 11.74
CA VAL A 154 -27.16 14.73 12.66
C VAL A 154 -25.99 13.83 12.24
N ASN A 155 -25.33 13.33 13.27
CA ASN A 155 -24.24 12.38 13.35
C ASN A 155 -24.61 10.99 12.78
N VAL A 156 -23.84 10.48 11.80
CA VAL A 156 -23.52 9.05 11.67
C VAL A 156 -22.08 8.93 11.18
N ASN A 157 -21.15 8.94 12.14
CA ASN A 157 -19.78 8.52 11.93
C ASN A 157 -19.74 6.99 11.84
N ASN A 158 -19.89 6.41 10.65
CA ASN A 158 -19.57 4.99 10.43
C ASN A 158 -18.07 4.84 10.19
N ASN A 159 -17.36 4.92 11.31
CA ASN A 159 -16.05 4.34 11.50
C ASN A 159 -16.23 2.81 11.56
N SER A 160 -15.65 2.05 10.63
CA SER A 160 -15.25 0.67 10.94
C SER A 160 -13.84 0.71 11.54
N VAL A 161 -13.85 1.00 12.83
CA VAL A 161 -12.93 0.54 13.88
C VAL A 161 -11.58 -0.01 13.40
N ASN A 162 -10.50 0.73 13.69
CA ASN A 162 -9.56 0.16 14.65
C ASN A 162 -8.99 1.23 15.61
N VAL A 163 -9.45 1.12 16.85
CA VAL A 163 -9.00 1.83 18.05
C VAL A 163 -7.67 1.15 18.46
N SER A 164 -6.59 1.84 18.80
CA SER A 164 -6.50 2.67 19.98
C SER A 164 -5.41 3.74 19.90
N LYS A 165 -5.71 4.82 20.62
CA LYS A 165 -4.94 6.04 20.82
C LYS A 165 -3.62 5.73 21.54
N ASN A 166 -2.58 6.49 21.20
CA ASN A 166 -1.89 7.23 22.26
C ASN A 166 -1.52 8.63 21.77
N SER A 167 -2.13 9.61 22.42
CA SER A 167 -1.72 11.00 22.46
C SER A 167 -0.48 11.10 23.35
N VAL A 168 0.65 11.50 22.78
CA VAL A 168 1.67 12.24 23.52
C VAL A 168 2.10 13.39 22.61
N ASN A 169 1.53 14.56 22.88
CA ASN A 169 2.13 15.82 22.49
C ASN A 169 3.36 16.01 23.39
N VAL A 170 4.56 15.99 22.81
CA VAL A 170 5.75 16.57 23.43
C VAL A 170 6.36 17.46 22.37
N ASP A 171 6.16 18.76 22.57
CA ASP A 171 7.04 19.79 22.06
C ASP A 171 8.48 19.43 22.42
N ASN A 172 9.30 19.15 21.41
CA ASN A 172 10.72 19.40 21.50
C ASN A 172 11.25 19.73 20.11
N ASN A 173 11.41 21.03 19.91
CA ASN A 173 12.18 21.63 18.84
C ASN A 173 13.60 21.04 18.88
N THR A 174 13.94 20.19 17.92
CA THR A 174 15.35 19.96 17.58
C THR A 174 15.47 19.93 16.07
N GLN A 175 15.97 21.06 15.58
CA GLN A 175 16.32 21.38 14.21
C GLN A 175 16.84 20.14 13.45
N ARG A 176 16.00 19.57 12.57
CA ARG A 176 16.36 18.39 11.78
C ARG A 176 17.44 18.79 10.77
N LYS A 177 18.71 18.52 11.09
CA LYS A 177 19.82 18.59 10.11
C LYS A 177 19.42 17.77 8.88
N ARG A 178 19.43 18.40 7.71
CA ARG A 178 19.13 17.78 6.42
C ARG A 178 20.04 16.56 6.22
N LYS A 179 19.48 15.36 6.19
CA LYS A 179 20.20 14.14 5.77
C LYS A 179 20.60 14.27 4.30
N SER A 180 21.83 13.86 3.98
CA SER A 180 22.38 13.99 2.63
C SER A 180 21.72 13.01 1.67
N LYS A 181 21.77 13.29 0.36
CA LYS A 181 21.28 12.36 -0.68
C LYS A 181 21.96 10.97 -0.60
N ARG A 182 23.18 10.89 -0.06
CA ARG A 182 23.90 9.62 0.16
C ARG A 182 23.25 8.80 1.28
N ASP A 183 22.79 9.41 2.37
CA ASP A 183 22.10 8.70 3.46
C ASP A 183 20.74 8.14 3.02
N ILE A 184 20.12 8.80 2.02
CA ILE A 184 18.88 8.33 1.38
C ILE A 184 19.17 7.17 0.42
N LEU A 185 20.29 7.21 -0.31
CA LEU A 185 20.72 6.15 -1.24
C LEU A 185 21.18 4.89 -0.50
N ILE A 186 21.92 5.03 0.61
CA ILE A 186 22.31 3.90 1.49
C ILE A 186 21.06 3.20 2.07
N LYS A 187 19.94 3.93 2.25
CA LYS A 187 18.64 3.32 2.61
C LYS A 187 17.91 2.68 1.43
N LYS A 188 18.14 3.12 0.18
CA LYS A 188 17.54 2.56 -1.04
C LYS A 188 18.18 1.24 -1.46
N ASP A 189 19.48 1.07 -1.27
CA ASP A 189 20.18 -0.20 -1.59
C ASP A 189 19.83 -1.36 -0.65
N LYS A 190 19.04 -1.12 0.40
CA LYS A 190 18.54 -2.17 1.28
C LYS A 190 17.19 -2.79 0.86
N SER A 191 16.68 -2.56 -0.36
CA SER A 191 15.29 -2.92 -0.70
C SER A 191 15.07 -3.88 -1.87
N ILE A 192 16.05 -4.67 -2.30
CA ILE A 192 15.76 -5.83 -3.19
C ILE A 192 15.31 -7.06 -2.36
N TYR A 193 15.74 -7.15 -1.11
CA TYR A 193 15.15 -8.03 -0.11
C TYR A 193 14.46 -7.15 0.92
N GLY A 194 13.13 -7.05 0.87
CA GLY A 194 12.39 -6.35 1.91
C GLY A 194 12.72 -6.96 3.27
N TYR A 195 12.89 -6.12 4.30
CA TYR A 195 12.92 -6.63 5.68
C TYR A 195 11.69 -7.54 5.87
N PRO A 196 11.84 -8.70 6.52
CA PRO A 196 10.72 -9.58 6.81
C PRO A 196 9.57 -8.77 7.39
N LYS A 197 8.34 -9.01 6.91
CA LYS A 197 7.15 -8.31 7.40
C LYS A 197 7.05 -8.57 8.90
N MET A 198 7.36 -7.55 9.69
CA MET A 198 7.44 -7.68 11.14
C MET A 198 6.07 -7.51 11.76
N HIS A 199 5.68 -8.47 12.60
CA HIS A 199 4.47 -8.47 13.40
C HIS A 199 4.47 -7.28 14.38
N PHE A 200 3.28 -6.75 14.69
CA PHE A 200 3.12 -5.60 15.58
C PHE A 200 3.79 -5.81 16.94
N LEU A 201 3.63 -7.00 17.55
CA LEU A 201 4.24 -7.33 18.84
C LEU A 201 5.78 -7.35 18.78
N THR A 202 6.37 -7.75 17.64
CA THR A 202 7.82 -7.70 17.42
C THR A 202 8.33 -6.27 17.37
N GLN A 203 7.58 -5.37 16.70
CA GLN A 203 7.88 -3.94 16.72
C GLN A 203 7.74 -3.36 18.13
N LEU A 204 6.68 -3.75 18.85
CA LEU A 204 6.41 -3.29 20.22
C LEU A 204 7.53 -3.67 21.20
N ILE A 205 8.08 -4.89 21.15
CA ILE A 205 9.18 -5.29 22.05
C ILE A 205 10.49 -4.53 21.72
N ILE A 206 10.70 -4.15 20.46
CA ILE A 206 11.84 -3.30 20.06
C ILE A 206 11.64 -1.87 20.57
N ASP A 207 10.47 -1.28 20.34
CA ASP A 207 10.13 0.08 20.77
C ASP A 207 10.21 0.24 22.29
N ARG A 208 9.82 -0.81 23.02
CA ARG A 208 9.93 -0.88 24.49
C ARG A 208 11.33 -1.22 24.99
N LYS A 209 12.33 -1.32 24.10
CA LYS A 209 13.73 -1.65 24.39
C LYS A 209 13.90 -2.98 25.13
N TYR A 210 12.97 -3.91 24.96
CA TYR A 210 13.11 -5.27 25.46
C TYR A 210 14.23 -5.99 24.70
N ILE A 211 14.27 -5.82 23.37
CA ILE A 211 15.36 -6.23 22.47
C ILE A 211 15.85 -5.05 21.61
N SER A 212 17.00 -5.21 20.96
CA SER A 212 17.58 -4.22 20.04
C SER A 212 16.95 -4.30 18.63
N GLU A 213 17.01 -3.20 17.86
CA GLU A 213 16.58 -3.16 16.44
C GLU A 213 17.35 -4.12 15.53
N VAL A 214 18.53 -4.59 15.96
CA VAL A 214 19.40 -5.52 15.21
C VAL A 214 19.61 -6.85 15.95
N ASP A 215 18.69 -7.20 16.86
CA ASP A 215 18.77 -8.45 17.62
C ASP A 215 18.67 -9.68 16.70
N ALA A 216 19.54 -10.67 16.91
CA ALA A 216 19.61 -11.88 16.08
C ALA A 216 18.34 -12.74 16.18
N ASN A 217 17.54 -12.59 17.23
CA ASN A 217 16.33 -13.37 17.47
C ASN A 217 15.05 -12.69 16.96
N ILE A 218 15.13 -11.55 16.28
CA ILE A 218 13.97 -10.80 15.77
C ILE A 218 13.00 -11.71 15.00
N MET A 219 13.52 -12.54 14.09
CA MET A 219 12.68 -13.47 13.32
C MET A 219 12.04 -14.55 14.18
N LYS A 220 12.73 -15.00 15.23
CA LYS A 220 12.19 -16.00 16.16
C LYS A 220 11.05 -15.42 17.00
N TYR A 221 11.14 -14.16 17.43
CA TYR A 221 10.03 -13.46 18.08
C TYR A 221 8.85 -13.27 17.13
N ASN A 222 9.15 -12.94 15.87
CA ASN A 222 8.12 -12.77 14.86
C ASN A 222 7.26 -14.02 14.67
N ILE A 223 7.92 -15.17 14.48
CA ILE A 223 7.26 -16.47 14.34
C ILE A 223 6.52 -16.83 15.63
N LEU A 224 7.15 -16.64 16.81
CA LEU A 224 6.54 -16.93 18.11
C LEU A 224 5.20 -16.21 18.29
N PHE A 225 5.16 -14.90 17.99
CA PHE A 225 3.94 -14.12 18.15
C PHE A 225 2.87 -14.50 17.14
N GLU A 226 3.24 -14.76 15.88
CA GLU A 226 2.29 -15.26 14.88
C GLU A 226 1.67 -16.59 15.31
N THR A 227 2.47 -17.55 15.78
CA THR A 227 1.97 -18.84 16.26
C THR A 227 1.09 -18.68 17.51
N ALA A 228 1.53 -17.89 18.50
CA ALA A 228 0.77 -17.71 19.73
C ALA A 228 -0.59 -17.02 19.48
N ILE A 229 -0.66 -16.08 18.53
CA ILE A 229 -1.91 -15.40 18.18
C ILE A 229 -2.91 -16.36 17.54
N LEU A 230 -2.43 -17.28 16.69
CA LEU A 230 -3.29 -18.30 16.09
C LEU A 230 -3.89 -19.24 17.16
N ASP A 231 -3.12 -19.59 18.19
CA ASP A 231 -3.52 -20.59 19.19
C ASP A 231 -4.32 -20.02 20.37
N TYR A 232 -4.07 -18.77 20.75
CA TYR A 232 -4.59 -18.15 21.98
C TYR A 232 -5.30 -16.81 21.77
N GLY A 233 -5.30 -16.27 20.55
CA GLY A 233 -5.95 -15.00 20.22
C GLY A 233 -5.10 -13.76 20.53
N TYR A 234 -5.31 -12.70 19.75
CA TYR A 234 -4.47 -11.50 19.78
C TYR A 234 -4.42 -10.78 21.14
N GLU A 235 -5.57 -10.57 21.77
CA GLU A 235 -5.68 -9.80 23.02
C GLU A 235 -4.94 -10.47 24.19
N ASN A 236 -5.07 -11.79 24.29
CA ASN A 236 -4.42 -12.59 25.32
C ASN A 236 -2.89 -12.53 25.16
N VAL A 237 -2.40 -12.69 23.92
CA VAL A 237 -0.97 -12.64 23.61
C VAL A 237 -0.41 -11.24 23.85
N LEU A 238 -1.10 -10.18 23.40
CA LEU A 238 -0.68 -8.79 23.63
C LEU A 238 -0.52 -8.49 25.12
N SER A 239 -1.48 -8.93 25.93
CA SER A 239 -1.46 -8.71 27.37
C SER A 239 -0.32 -9.49 28.05
N GLY A 240 -0.10 -10.75 27.66
CA GLY A 240 1.04 -11.55 28.12
C GLY A 240 2.39 -10.90 27.76
N VAL A 241 2.55 -10.39 26.54
CA VAL A 241 3.77 -9.71 26.09
C VAL A 241 4.00 -8.41 26.88
N ASN A 242 2.99 -7.58 27.07
CA ASN A 242 3.11 -6.34 27.85
C ASN A 242 3.53 -6.60 29.31
N TYR A 243 3.00 -7.66 29.92
CA TYR A 243 3.42 -8.09 31.24
C TYR A 243 4.91 -8.49 31.26
N LEU A 244 5.35 -9.36 30.33
CA LEU A 244 6.73 -9.85 30.30
C LEU A 244 7.74 -8.73 30.03
N ILE A 245 7.38 -7.75 29.21
CA ILE A 245 8.18 -6.53 29.02
C ILE A 245 8.30 -5.75 30.33
N SER A 246 7.22 -5.69 31.12
CA SER A 246 7.21 -4.98 32.41
C SER A 246 8.04 -5.70 33.45
N TYR A 247 7.91 -7.03 33.56
CA TYR A 247 8.71 -7.88 34.44
C TYR A 247 10.21 -7.77 34.15
N ALA A 248 10.59 -7.82 32.87
CA ALA A 248 11.99 -7.79 32.46
C ALA A 248 12.72 -6.44 32.72
N LYS A 249 12.02 -5.41 33.19
CA LYS A 249 12.67 -4.18 33.66
C LYS A 249 13.45 -4.41 34.97
N ASN A 250 12.91 -5.25 35.86
CA ASN A 250 13.49 -5.56 37.16
C ASN A 250 13.32 -7.07 37.44
N PRO A 251 14.05 -7.94 36.72
CA PRO A 251 13.83 -9.38 36.78
C PRO A 251 14.34 -9.98 38.08
N THR A 252 13.52 -10.82 38.72
CA THR A 252 13.88 -11.58 39.92
C THR A 252 13.34 -13.01 39.81
N PRO A 253 14.12 -14.00 39.34
CA PRO A 253 15.58 -13.99 39.08
C PRO A 253 16.01 -13.26 37.79
N PRO A 254 17.31 -12.97 37.62
CA PRO A 254 17.85 -12.38 36.39
C PRO A 254 17.49 -13.17 35.12
N ILE A 255 17.30 -12.47 34.00
CA ILE A 255 16.98 -13.08 32.70
C ILE A 255 18.27 -13.19 31.88
N ASP A 256 18.77 -14.43 31.71
CA ASP A 256 19.97 -14.71 30.90
C ASP A 256 19.66 -14.72 29.40
N ASP A 257 18.63 -15.47 28.98
CA ASP A 257 18.16 -15.55 27.59
C ASP A 257 16.77 -14.94 27.45
N LYS A 258 16.72 -13.71 26.91
CA LYS A 258 15.48 -12.97 26.67
C LYS A 258 14.53 -13.69 25.72
N TYR A 259 15.02 -14.44 24.73
CA TYR A 259 14.14 -15.14 23.80
C TYR A 259 13.52 -16.36 24.47
N SER A 260 14.35 -17.20 25.09
CA SER A 260 13.86 -18.37 25.81
C SER A 260 12.91 -18.00 26.95
N PHE A 261 13.23 -16.96 27.71
CA PHE A 261 12.35 -16.43 28.75
C PHE A 261 10.99 -15.99 28.19
N MET A 262 10.97 -15.14 27.14
CA MET A 262 9.71 -14.70 26.55
C MET A 262 8.90 -15.89 26.01
N LYS A 263 9.54 -16.81 25.29
CA LYS A 263 8.88 -17.98 24.71
C LYS A 263 8.23 -18.86 25.78
N VAL A 264 9.00 -19.28 26.79
CA VAL A 264 8.53 -20.20 27.82
C VAL A 264 7.47 -19.53 28.69
N SER A 265 7.74 -18.32 29.18
CA SER A 265 6.83 -17.60 30.06
C SER A 265 5.53 -17.21 29.36
N LEU A 266 5.57 -16.80 28.09
CA LEU A 266 4.37 -16.44 27.34
C LEU A 266 3.47 -17.66 27.13
N ILE A 267 4.02 -18.75 26.56
CA ILE A 267 3.23 -19.95 26.24
C ILE A 267 2.68 -20.60 27.51
N THR A 268 3.51 -20.75 28.56
CA THR A 268 3.08 -21.35 29.82
C THR A 268 1.93 -20.58 30.46
N ASN A 269 1.99 -19.23 30.44
CA ASN A 269 0.92 -18.41 31.01
C ASN A 269 -0.35 -18.45 30.16
N LEU A 270 -0.24 -18.45 28.83
CA LEU A 270 -1.38 -18.56 27.92
C LEU A 270 -2.07 -19.93 28.03
N GLU A 271 -1.32 -21.02 28.16
CA GLU A 271 -1.88 -22.36 28.41
C GLU A 271 -2.62 -22.45 29.74
N ARG A 272 -2.03 -21.90 30.82
CA ARG A 272 -2.68 -21.83 32.12
C ARG A 272 -3.98 -21.04 32.07
N PHE A 273 -3.96 -19.90 31.36
CA PHE A 273 -5.14 -19.08 31.17
C PHE A 273 -6.24 -19.83 30.39
N LYS A 274 -5.90 -20.46 29.25
CA LYS A 274 -6.85 -21.24 28.44
C LYS A 274 -7.57 -22.32 29.27
N LYS A 275 -6.83 -23.05 30.11
CA LYS A 275 -7.39 -24.07 31.02
C LYS A 275 -8.34 -23.51 32.09
N LEU A 276 -8.23 -22.22 32.42
CA LEU A 276 -9.09 -21.56 33.41
C LEU A 276 -10.30 -20.92 32.75
N GLU A 277 -10.16 -20.39 31.53
CA GLU A 277 -11.25 -19.89 30.71
C GLU A 277 -12.29 -21.00 30.45
N ASP A 278 -11.82 -22.21 30.14
CA ASP A 278 -12.64 -23.42 29.96
C ASP A 278 -13.38 -23.85 31.25
N LYS A 279 -12.94 -23.38 32.43
CA LYS A 279 -13.52 -23.72 33.75
C LYS A 279 -14.48 -22.67 34.32
N GLY A 280 -14.76 -21.61 33.56
CA GLY A 280 -15.77 -20.61 33.90
C GLY A 280 -15.26 -19.40 34.69
N GLY A 281 -14.88 -18.36 33.95
CA GLY A 281 -15.39 -17.01 34.23
C GLY A 281 -14.49 -16.01 34.96
N ILE A 282 -13.20 -15.88 34.62
CA ILE A 282 -12.41 -14.70 35.03
C ILE A 282 -11.95 -13.93 33.79
N LYS A 283 -12.19 -12.61 33.75
CA LYS A 283 -11.67 -11.75 32.69
C LYS A 283 -10.13 -11.73 32.75
N PHE A 284 -9.49 -11.82 31.58
CA PHE A 284 -8.04 -11.92 31.44
C PHE A 284 -7.25 -10.95 32.35
N GLU A 285 -7.69 -9.69 32.42
CA GLU A 285 -7.05 -8.64 33.21
C GLU A 285 -7.16 -8.84 34.74
N GLU A 286 -8.24 -9.45 35.24
CA GLU A 286 -8.43 -9.76 36.67
C GLU A 286 -7.61 -10.97 37.09
N TRP A 287 -7.49 -11.98 36.22
CA TRP A 287 -6.64 -13.13 36.47
C TRP A 287 -5.16 -12.74 36.52
N PHE A 288 -4.70 -11.90 35.59
CA PHE A 288 -3.29 -11.49 35.54
C PHE A 288 -2.86 -10.66 36.76
N LYS A 289 -3.76 -9.87 37.35
CA LYS A 289 -3.48 -9.11 38.58
C LYS A 289 -3.44 -9.98 39.83
N ASN A 290 -4.22 -11.06 39.87
CA ASN A 290 -4.39 -11.89 41.07
C ASN A 290 -3.56 -13.19 41.07
N GLY A 291 -3.21 -13.74 39.90
CA GLY A 291 -2.54 -15.04 39.77
C GLY A 291 -1.03 -15.05 40.07
N PHE A 292 -0.39 -13.88 40.21
CA PHE A 292 1.07 -13.78 40.29
C PHE A 292 1.69 -13.87 41.69
N LEU A 293 0.89 -14.03 42.75
CA LEU A 293 1.42 -14.23 44.11
C LEU A 293 2.03 -15.63 44.37
N GLN A 294 2.12 -16.52 43.36
CA GLN A 294 2.56 -17.91 43.58
C GLN A 294 3.62 -18.48 42.62
N VAL A 295 4.20 -17.70 41.70
CA VAL A 295 5.17 -18.28 40.73
C VAL A 295 6.59 -17.72 40.85
N ASP A 296 6.84 -16.78 41.77
CA ASP A 296 8.21 -16.40 42.17
C ASP A 296 8.71 -17.28 43.33
N ARG A 297 8.69 -18.60 43.14
CA ARG A 297 9.47 -19.58 43.92
C ARG A 297 10.04 -20.65 43.01
#